data_AF-X1S4B0-F1
#
_entry.id   AF-X1S4B0-F1
#
_cell.length_a   1.000
_cell.length_b   1.000
_cell.length_c   1.000
_cell.angle_alpha   90.00
_cell.angle_beta   90.00
_cell.angle_gamma   90.00
#
_symmetry.space_group_name_H-M   'P 1'
#
loop_
_entity.id
_entity.type
_entity.pdbx_description
1 polymer ?
#
loop_
_entity_poly.entity_id
_entity_poly.type
_entity_poly.pdbx_seq_one_letter_code
_entity_poly.pdbx_strand_id
1 'polypeptide(L)'
;MFEKANIGDLKLDNSVWPRSSLDEEAIERYCDCLEKLPPVVVDKETMTVLDGWHRVEAHKREDVETIPVDFENCPPHLMKARAYALNARYGLPVDNEVRDQIIVDLSQGKDG
;
A
#
# COMPACT_ATOMS: atom_id res chain seq x y z
N MET A 1 18.06 0.81 -9.63
CA MET A 1 17.18 1.92 -10.07
C MET A 1 15.78 1.35 -10.08
N PHE A 2 14.85 1.95 -9.34
CA PHE A 2 13.47 1.48 -9.31
C PHE A 2 12.76 1.85 -10.62
N GLU A 3 11.75 1.05 -10.99
CA GLU A 3 10.85 1.41 -12.07
C GLU A 3 10.00 2.63 -11.65
N LYS A 4 9.43 3.34 -12.63
CA LYS A 4 8.51 4.44 -12.37
C LYS A 4 7.16 4.12 -13.00
N ALA A 5 6.09 4.45 -12.28
CA ALA A 5 4.72 4.38 -12.78
C ALA A 5 4.07 5.76 -12.74
N ASN A 6 3.11 6.01 -13.64
CA ASN A 6 2.25 7.17 -13.52
C ASN A 6 1.36 7.01 -12.29
N ILE A 7 1.26 8.05 -11.46
CA ILE A 7 0.51 7.98 -10.21
C ILE A 7 -0.99 7.77 -10.45
N GLY A 8 -1.52 8.24 -11.58
CA GLY A 8 -2.92 8.07 -11.98
C GLY A 8 -3.30 6.64 -12.36
N ASP A 9 -2.32 5.79 -12.68
CA ASP A 9 -2.56 4.38 -13.01
C ASP A 9 -2.67 3.49 -11.75
N LEU A 10 -2.25 4.00 -10.58
CA LEU A 10 -2.22 3.25 -9.32
C LEU A 10 -3.62 3.10 -8.73
N LYS A 11 -3.98 1.86 -8.38
CA LYS A 11 -5.27 1.55 -7.77
C LYS A 11 -5.15 1.44 -6.26
N LEU A 12 -5.81 2.36 -5.56
CA LEU A 12 -6.00 2.32 -4.11
C LEU A 12 -7.27 1.55 -3.78
N ASP A 13 -7.13 0.22 -3.69
CA ASP A 13 -8.24 -0.69 -3.36
C ASP A 13 -8.39 -0.88 -1.84
N ASN A 14 -9.44 -0.30 -1.27
CA ASN A 14 -9.76 -0.38 0.16
C ASN A 14 -10.05 -1.82 0.63
N SER A 15 -10.37 -2.76 -0.27
CA SER A 15 -10.56 -4.17 0.10
C SER A 15 -9.24 -4.90 0.34
N VAL A 16 -8.14 -4.39 -0.20
CA VAL A 16 -6.77 -4.92 -0.06
C VAL A 16 -6.01 -4.24 1.07
N TRP A 17 -6.22 -2.93 1.26
CA TRP A 17 -5.46 -2.15 2.23
C TRP A 17 -5.78 -2.55 3.67
N PRO A 18 -4.75 -2.84 4.51
CA PRO A 18 -4.97 -3.35 5.86
C PRO A 18 -5.34 -2.29 6.89
N ARG A 19 -5.48 -1.01 6.52
CA ARG A 19 -5.77 0.09 7.45
C ARG A 19 -7.15 0.69 7.19
N SER A 20 -7.74 1.25 8.24
CA SER A 20 -9.06 1.90 8.20
C SER A 20 -9.00 3.38 7.82
N SER A 21 -7.86 4.05 8.02
CA SER A 21 -7.69 5.47 7.72
C SER A 21 -6.26 5.83 7.37
N LEU A 22 -6.10 6.93 6.65
CA LEU A 22 -4.82 7.59 6.44
C LEU A 22 -4.39 8.28 7.74
N ASP A 23 -3.09 8.55 7.82
CA ASP A 23 -2.44 9.22 8.94
C ASP A 23 -1.84 10.50 8.37
N GLU A 24 -2.46 11.63 8.71
CA GLU A 24 -2.14 12.94 8.14
C GLU A 24 -0.73 13.38 8.53
N GLU A 25 -0.34 13.17 9.78
CA GLU A 25 0.99 13.52 10.29
C GLU A 25 2.08 12.67 9.60
N ALA A 26 1.78 11.40 9.30
CA ALA A 26 2.69 10.58 8.50
C ALA A 26 2.83 11.11 7.06
N ILE A 27 1.73 11.55 6.43
CA ILE A 27 1.75 12.08 5.07
C ILE A 27 2.54 13.38 5.00
N GLU A 28 2.30 14.32 5.93
CA GLU A 28 3.05 15.59 6.00
C GLU A 28 4.56 15.34 6.12
N ARG A 29 4.97 14.44 7.02
CA ARG A 29 6.38 14.05 7.16
C ARG A 29 6.95 13.44 5.88
N TYR A 30 6.13 12.78 5.07
CA TYR A 30 6.56 12.20 3.79
C TYR A 30 6.66 13.24 2.69
N CYS A 31 5.79 14.26 2.65
CA CYS A 31 5.93 15.41 1.76
C CYS A 31 7.29 16.10 1.95
N ASP A 32 7.73 16.27 3.21
CA ASP A 32 9.03 16.89 3.53
C ASP A 32 10.26 16.10 3.04
N CYS A 33 10.10 14.82 2.68
CA CYS A 33 11.23 13.95 2.34
C CYS A 33 10.99 13.01 1.14
N LEU A 34 10.13 13.40 0.18
CA LEU A 34 9.74 12.60 -0.98
C LEU A 34 10.88 11.82 -1.65
N GLU A 35 11.98 12.49 -1.98
CA GLU A 35 13.10 11.90 -2.71
C GLU A 35 13.82 10.76 -1.95
N LYS A 36 13.63 10.67 -0.64
CA LYS A 36 14.25 9.67 0.24
C LYS A 36 13.32 8.51 0.56
N LEU A 37 12.06 8.59 0.14
CA LEU A 37 11.08 7.56 0.43
C LEU A 37 11.40 6.26 -0.32
N PRO A 38 11.12 5.10 0.28
CA PRO A 38 11.19 3.83 -0.45
C PRO A 38 10.11 3.80 -1.55
N PRO A 39 10.31 2.98 -2.60
CA PRO A 39 9.30 2.80 -3.64
C PRO A 39 7.97 2.28 -3.08
N VAL A 40 6.89 2.55 -3.80
CA VAL A 40 5.56 1.99 -3.53
C VAL A 40 5.52 0.56 -4.09
N VAL A 41 4.99 -0.41 -3.32
CA VAL A 41 4.88 -1.79 -3.81
C VAL A 41 3.54 -1.95 -4.52
N VAL A 42 3.57 -2.42 -5.76
CA VAL A 42 2.40 -2.46 -6.65
C VAL A 42 2.30 -3.83 -7.30
N ASP A 43 1.10 -4.39 -7.36
CA ASP A 43 0.86 -5.56 -8.21
C ASP A 43 0.95 -5.16 -9.68
N LYS A 44 1.79 -5.87 -10.45
CA LYS A 44 2.12 -5.52 -11.83
C LYS A 44 0.95 -5.67 -12.79
N GLU A 45 0.09 -6.66 -12.58
CA GLU A 45 -1.02 -6.96 -13.51
C GLU A 45 -2.21 -6.04 -13.27
N THR A 46 -2.57 -5.83 -11.99
CA THR A 46 -3.76 -5.05 -11.65
C THR A 46 -3.47 -3.58 -11.39
N MET A 47 -2.21 -3.20 -11.16
CA MET A 47 -1.76 -1.90 -10.66
C MET A 47 -2.28 -1.58 -9.24
N THR A 48 -2.67 -2.60 -8.47
CA THR A 48 -3.14 -2.42 -7.09
C THR A 48 -1.96 -2.12 -6.17
N VAL A 49 -2.07 -1.08 -5.36
CA VAL A 49 -1.04 -0.72 -4.37
C VAL A 49 -1.12 -1.67 -3.17
N LEU A 50 -0.06 -2.46 -2.98
CA LEU A 50 0.08 -3.42 -1.89
C LEU A 50 0.73 -2.78 -0.64
N ASP A 51 1.64 -1.82 -0.82
CA ASP A 51 2.26 -1.04 0.27
C ASP A 51 2.56 0.39 -0.16
N GLY A 52 2.53 1.33 0.78
CA GLY A 52 2.92 2.71 0.54
C GLY A 52 1.78 3.66 0.23
N TRP A 53 0.56 3.38 0.70
CA TRP A 53 -0.61 4.26 0.51
C TRP A 53 -0.36 5.71 0.94
N HIS A 54 0.22 5.94 2.13
CA HIS A 54 0.60 7.27 2.58
C HIS A 54 1.66 7.93 1.68
N ARG A 55 2.57 7.13 1.09
CA ARG A 55 3.57 7.64 0.14
C ARG A 55 2.91 8.06 -1.17
N VAL A 56 1.93 7.30 -1.67
CA VAL A 56 1.13 7.70 -2.84
C VAL A 56 0.45 9.03 -2.58
N GLU A 57 -0.20 9.19 -1.43
CA GLU A 57 -0.87 10.45 -1.08
C GLU A 57 0.10 11.63 -0.92
N ALA A 58 1.27 11.41 -0.32
CA ALA A 58 2.32 12.44 -0.24
C ALA A 58 2.77 12.91 -1.63
N HIS A 59 3.00 11.97 -2.55
CA HIS A 59 3.38 12.29 -3.93
C HIS A 59 2.26 13.03 -4.69
N LYS A 60 0.98 12.66 -4.47
CA LYS A 60 -0.16 13.37 -5.07
C LYS A 60 -0.23 14.84 -4.62
N ARG A 61 0.06 15.12 -3.35
CA ARG A 61 0.02 16.50 -2.80
C ARG A 61 1.08 17.41 -3.40
N GLU A 62 2.19 16.83 -3.85
CA GLU A 62 3.28 17.56 -4.49
C GLU A 62 3.16 17.56 -6.03
N ASP A 63 1.99 17.19 -6.57
CA ASP A 63 1.66 17.23 -8.00
C ASP A 63 2.67 16.48 -8.90
N VAL A 64 3.28 15.41 -8.39
CA VAL A 64 4.21 14.60 -9.19
C VAL A 64 3.46 13.62 -10.11
N GLU A 65 3.88 13.58 -11.37
CA GLU A 65 3.24 12.70 -12.37
C GLU A 65 3.64 11.23 -12.22
N THR A 66 4.89 10.97 -11.82
CA THR A 66 5.44 9.61 -11.71
C THR A 66 6.14 9.37 -10.39
N ILE A 67 6.00 8.16 -9.85
CA ILE A 67 6.59 7.77 -8.57
C ILE A 67 7.42 6.49 -8.72
N PRO A 68 8.45 6.28 -7.88
CA PRO A 68 9.20 5.03 -7.87
C PRO A 68 8.32 3.88 -7.36
N VAL A 69 8.33 2.77 -8.09
CA VAL A 69 7.56 1.56 -7.78
C VAL A 69 8.44 0.32 -7.76
N ASP A 70 8.04 -0.64 -6.94
CA ASP A 70 8.55 -2.00 -6.92
C ASP A 70 7.38 -2.94 -7.29
N PHE A 71 7.50 -3.60 -8.44
CA PHE A 71 6.43 -4.43 -8.97
C PHE A 71 6.52 -5.86 -8.44
N GLU A 72 5.40 -6.35 -7.90
CA GLU A 72 5.22 -7.74 -7.53
C GLU A 72 4.14 -8.39 -8.40
N ASN A 73 4.21 -9.71 -8.57
CA ASN A 73 3.10 -10.48 -9.14
C ASN A 73 2.41 -11.20 -7.98
N CYS A 74 1.33 -10.63 -7.46
CA CYS A 74 0.58 -11.15 -6.33
C CYS A 74 -0.77 -11.67 -6.81
N PRO A 75 -1.07 -12.97 -6.65
CA PRO A 75 -2.40 -13.49 -6.98
C PRO A 75 -3.50 -12.68 -6.25
N PRO A 76 -4.62 -12.33 -6.91
CA PRO A 76 -5.64 -11.46 -6.32
C PRO A 76 -6.14 -11.90 -4.93
N HIS A 77 -6.31 -13.21 -4.72
CA HIS A 77 -6.75 -13.78 -3.44
C HIS A 77 -5.72 -13.65 -2.30
N LEU A 78 -4.44 -13.37 -2.62
CA LEU A 78 -3.37 -13.17 -1.63
C LEU A 78 -3.05 -11.68 -1.39
N MET A 79 -3.60 -10.76 -2.19
CA MET A 79 -3.23 -9.35 -2.11
C MET A 79 -3.46 -8.74 -0.72
N LYS A 80 -4.58 -9.06 -0.07
CA LYS A 80 -4.87 -8.58 1.30
C LYS A 80 -3.84 -9.11 2.31
N ALA A 81 -3.49 -10.40 2.24
CA ALA A 81 -2.48 -11.00 3.09
C ALA A 81 -1.09 -10.39 2.84
N ARG A 82 -0.74 -10.14 1.57
CA ARG A 82 0.52 -9.53 1.18
C ARG A 82 0.63 -8.08 1.66
N ALA A 83 -0.42 -7.29 1.47
CA ALA A 83 -0.49 -5.91 1.94
C ALA A 83 -0.36 -5.82 3.47
N TYR A 84 -1.04 -6.71 4.20
CA TYR A 84 -0.88 -6.82 5.65
C TYR A 84 0.56 -7.16 6.07
N ALA A 85 1.19 -8.14 5.43
CA ALA A 85 2.56 -8.54 5.72
C ALA A 85 3.58 -7.41 5.45
N LEU A 86 3.40 -6.65 4.36
CA LEU A 86 4.22 -5.48 4.04
C LEU A 86 4.01 -4.36 5.06
N ASN A 87 2.77 -4.05 5.42
CA ASN A 87 2.46 -3.06 6.44
C ASN A 87 3.07 -3.44 7.80
N ALA A 88 2.98 -4.71 8.21
CA ALA A 88 3.57 -5.18 9.46
C ALA A 88 5.11 -5.05 9.50
N ARG A 89 5.77 -5.12 8.33
CA ARG A 89 7.22 -5.02 8.21
C ARG A 89 7.73 -3.58 8.11
N TYR A 90 6.99 -2.70 7.42
CA TYR A 90 7.47 -1.38 7.02
C TYR A 90 6.55 -0.22 7.41
N GLY A 91 5.26 -0.49 7.64
CA GLY A 91 4.24 0.51 7.91
C GLY A 91 4.07 0.80 9.39
N LEU A 92 3.12 1.68 9.71
CA LEU A 92 2.69 1.87 11.09
C LEU A 92 1.88 0.65 11.55
N PRO A 93 1.94 0.29 12.83
CA PRO A 93 1.11 -0.77 13.39
C PRO A 93 -0.36 -0.54 13.07
N VAL A 94 -1.06 -1.60 12.66
CA VAL A 94 -2.52 -1.61 12.63
C VAL A 94 -3.06 -1.74 14.06
N ASP A 95 -4.27 -1.24 14.28
CA ASP A 95 -4.99 -1.48 15.54
C ASP A 95 -5.24 -2.98 15.77
N ASN A 96 -5.30 -3.39 17.03
CA ASN A 96 -5.49 -4.80 17.40
C ASN A 96 -6.83 -5.36 16.89
N GLU A 97 -7.92 -4.61 16.93
CA GLU A 97 -9.23 -5.06 16.44
C GLU A 97 -9.20 -5.28 14.92
N VAL A 98 -8.59 -4.34 14.20
CA VAL A 98 -8.40 -4.43 12.74
C VAL A 98 -7.53 -5.62 12.38
N ARG A 99 -6.41 -5.82 13.11
CA ARG A 99 -5.53 -6.98 12.93
C ARG A 99 -6.30 -8.28 13.11
N ASP A 100 -7.05 -8.41 14.19
CA ASP A 100 -7.76 -9.64 14.53
C ASP A 100 -8.86 -9.92 13.49
N GLN A 101 -9.56 -8.89 13.00
CA GLN A 101 -10.50 -9.03 11.89
C GLN A 101 -9.82 -9.49 10.59
N ILE A 102 -8.65 -8.96 10.26
CA ILE A 102 -7.87 -9.42 9.09
C ILE A 102 -7.48 -10.90 9.25
N ILE A 103 -7.03 -11.31 10.44
CA ILE A 103 -6.69 -12.71 10.72
C ILE A 103 -7.93 -13.60 10.52
N VAL A 104 -9.09 -13.20 11.05
CA VAL A 104 -10.35 -13.91 10.84
C VAL A 104 -10.67 -13.99 9.35
N ASP A 105 -10.69 -12.88 8.62
CA ASP A 105 -11.01 -12.83 7.19
C ASP A 105 -10.10 -13.76 6.37
N LEU A 106 -8.80 -13.78 6.67
CA LEU A 106 -7.82 -14.65 6.02
C LEU A 106 -8.03 -16.12 6.41
N SER A 107 -8.42 -16.40 7.66
CA SER A 107 -8.72 -17.77 8.13
C SER A 107 -10.02 -18.33 7.57
N GLN A 108 -10.98 -17.45 7.27
CA GLN A 108 -12.27 -17.78 6.66
C GLN A 108 -12.23 -17.69 5.13
N GLY A 109 -11.03 -17.52 4.55
CA GLY A 109 -10.79 -17.48 3.12
C GLY A 109 -11.46 -18.68 2.46
N LYS A 110 -12.57 -18.38 1.78
CA LYS A 110 -13.32 -19.31 0.94
C LYS A 110 -12.33 -20.01 0.04
N ASP A 111 -12.25 -21.33 0.20
CA ASP A 111 -11.95 -22.23 -0.89
C ASP A 111 -12.74 -21.74 -2.12
N GLY A 112 -12.03 -21.47 -3.21
CA GLY A 112 -12.65 -21.33 -4.52
C GLY A 112 -13.37 -22.60 -4.93
#